data_AF-A0A2E8AWJ9-F1
#
_entry.id   AF-A0A2E8AWJ9-F1
#
_cell.length_a   1.000
_cell.length_b   1.000
_cell.length_c   1.000
_cell.angle_alpha   90.00
_cell.angle_beta   90.00
_cell.angle_gamma   90.00
#
_symmetry.space_group_name_H-M   'P 1'
#
loop_
_entity.id
_entity.type
_entity.pdbx_description
1 polymer ?
#
loop_
_entity_poly.entity_id
_entity_poly.type
_entity_poly.pdbx_seq_one_letter_code
_entity_poly.pdbx_strand_id
1 'polypeptide(L)'
;MSSHCPPPNAVCNELPNRHPDGRVAARNPFATRCTRPGTIPYFFGSGENLVALLDRLNDSQGMAQIVGPHGSGKTTLLAMLMSHWKSVDRKIDQHQIRKTDNSTAMLFASCASWNAGTQVVIDSFDLLSRCQRAGLRWFAKRRGCGFLVASHRELARIPVLYRTRGSLQTTFRIVERLLPPTCELIRTSDVAGCFQRCNSNVRETLFGLYDLYEQRRR
;
A
#
# COMPACT_ATOMS: atom_id res chain seq x y z
N MET A 1 38.40 -13.42 -33.10
CA MET A 1 36.99 -13.00 -33.10
C MET A 1 36.40 -13.43 -31.76
N SER A 2 36.50 -12.55 -30.77
CA SER A 2 36.09 -12.81 -29.40
C SER A 2 35.29 -11.62 -28.92
N SER A 3 33.97 -11.74 -28.90
CA SER A 3 33.02 -10.74 -28.42
C SER A 3 32.55 -11.12 -27.02
N HIS A 4 33.17 -10.53 -26.00
CA HIS A 4 32.67 -10.54 -24.63
C HIS A 4 31.68 -9.38 -24.45
N CYS A 5 30.40 -9.70 -24.20
CA CYS A 5 29.44 -8.75 -23.63
C CYS A 5 29.67 -8.63 -22.12
N PRO A 6 29.61 -7.43 -21.52
CA PRO A 6 29.65 -7.27 -20.07
C PRO A 6 28.26 -7.53 -19.45
N PRO A 7 28.19 -7.94 -18.17
CA PRO A 7 26.93 -8.20 -17.48
C PRO A 7 26.24 -6.89 -17.04
N PRO A 8 24.89 -6.83 -17.01
CA PRO A 8 24.14 -5.71 -16.45
C PRO A 8 23.86 -6.00 -14.97
N ASN A 9 24.50 -5.26 -14.05
CA ASN A 9 24.00 -5.02 -12.69
C ASN A 9 24.89 -3.98 -12.00
N ALA A 10 24.74 -2.72 -12.41
CA ALA A 10 25.12 -1.61 -11.56
C ALA A 10 24.09 -1.52 -10.42
N VAL A 11 24.40 -2.16 -9.30
CA VAL A 11 23.83 -1.78 -8.01
C VAL A 11 24.26 -0.34 -7.79
N CYS A 12 23.32 0.61 -7.93
CA CYS A 12 23.52 1.98 -7.48
C CYS A 12 23.64 1.98 -5.95
N ASN A 13 24.83 1.61 -5.44
CA ASN A 13 25.29 1.99 -4.12
C ASN A 13 25.61 3.48 -4.16
N GLU A 14 24.58 4.32 -4.03
CA GLU A 14 24.78 5.71 -3.61
C GLU A 14 25.33 5.69 -2.19
N LEU A 15 26.66 5.75 -2.10
CA LEU A 15 27.40 6.07 -0.89
C LEU A 15 26.76 7.29 -0.21
N PRO A 16 26.53 7.29 1.11
CA PRO A 16 26.06 8.48 1.79
C PRO A 16 27.09 9.59 1.62
N ASN A 17 26.67 10.72 1.04
CA ASN A 17 27.45 11.96 0.99
C ASN A 17 27.98 12.26 2.39
N ARG A 18 29.30 12.08 2.57
CA ARG A 18 29.99 12.42 3.81
C ARG A 18 30.19 13.93 3.81
N HIS A 19 29.53 14.63 4.73
CA HIS A 19 29.95 15.98 5.10
C HIS A 19 31.33 15.90 5.79
N PRO A 20 32.18 16.94 5.67
CA PRO A 20 33.52 16.96 6.25
C PRO A 20 33.59 16.78 7.78
N ASP A 21 32.46 16.86 8.49
CA ASP A 21 32.35 16.69 9.95
C ASP A 21 32.00 15.28 10.44
N GLY A 22 32.03 14.25 9.57
CA GLY A 22 31.79 12.85 10.00
C GLY A 22 30.36 12.53 10.46
N ARG A 23 29.44 13.51 10.49
CA ARG A 23 28.02 13.27 10.68
C ARG A 23 27.44 12.72 9.38
N VAL A 24 27.00 11.46 9.38
CA VAL A 24 26.09 10.97 8.34
C VAL A 24 24.86 11.85 8.42
N ALA A 25 24.64 12.69 7.42
CA ALA A 25 23.50 13.59 7.40
C ALA A 25 22.24 12.72 7.45
N ALA A 26 21.51 12.77 8.57
CA ALA A 26 20.36 11.91 8.78
C ALA A 26 19.37 12.13 7.63
N ARG A 27 19.20 11.10 6.80
CA ARG A 27 18.34 11.18 5.62
C ARG A 27 16.90 11.42 6.08
N ASN A 28 16.11 12.13 5.28
CA ASN A 28 14.73 12.47 5.63
C ASN A 28 13.90 11.23 6.00
N PRO A 29 13.28 11.17 7.19
CA PRO A 29 12.50 10.03 7.65
C PRO A 29 11.18 9.84 6.89
N PHE A 30 10.65 10.88 6.24
CA PHE A 30 9.42 10.83 5.47
C PHE A 30 9.60 10.48 3.99
N ALA A 31 10.86 10.24 3.56
CA ALA A 31 11.15 9.86 2.18
C ALA A 31 10.35 8.62 1.73
N THR A 32 9.98 8.55 0.45
CA THR A 32 9.13 7.47 -0.11
C THR A 32 9.63 6.06 0.19
N ARG A 33 10.95 5.85 0.28
CA ARG A 33 11.52 4.54 0.67
C ARG A 33 11.14 4.10 2.09
N CYS A 34 10.90 5.05 2.99
CA CYS A 34 10.50 4.85 4.38
C CYS A 34 8.98 4.79 4.53
N THR A 35 8.23 5.40 3.60
CA THR A 35 6.76 5.54 3.68
C THR A 35 5.98 4.68 2.69
N ARG A 36 6.65 3.93 1.82
CA ARG A 36 6.00 3.02 0.86
C ARG A 36 5.24 1.87 1.55
N PRO A 37 4.17 1.36 0.92
CA PRO A 37 3.48 0.16 1.41
C PRO A 37 4.45 -1.01 1.67
N GLY A 38 4.25 -1.72 2.77
CA GLY A 38 5.12 -2.82 3.21
C GLY A 38 6.29 -2.38 4.10
N THR A 39 6.63 -1.09 4.15
CA THR A 39 7.65 -0.58 5.10
C THR A 39 7.03 -0.15 6.42
N ILE A 40 5.87 0.51 6.37
CA ILE A 40 5.10 0.88 7.56
C ILE A 40 3.98 -0.17 7.74
N PRO A 41 3.82 -0.76 8.94
CA PRO A 41 2.70 -1.66 9.20
C PRO A 41 1.38 -0.88 9.11
N TYR A 42 0.31 -1.56 8.69
CA TYR A 42 -1.02 -0.99 8.79
C TYR A 42 -1.43 -0.89 10.27
N PHE A 43 -1.86 0.28 10.72
CA PHE A 43 -2.37 0.47 12.07
C PHE A 43 -3.89 0.44 12.04
N PHE A 44 -4.46 -0.60 12.65
CA PHE A 44 -5.90 -0.72 12.84
C PHE A 44 -6.41 0.29 13.87
N GLY A 45 -7.71 0.63 13.74
CA GLY A 45 -8.45 1.32 14.79
C GLY A 45 -8.68 0.41 15.99
N SER A 46 -9.21 0.98 17.08
CA SER A 46 -9.52 0.23 18.30
C SER A 46 -10.45 -0.95 18.00
N GLY A 47 -10.10 -2.14 18.52
CA GLY A 47 -10.90 -3.37 18.38
C GLY A 47 -10.76 -4.11 17.05
N GLU A 48 -10.04 -3.55 16.08
CA GLU A 48 -9.81 -4.15 14.77
C GLU A 48 -8.40 -4.73 14.69
N ASN A 49 -8.23 -5.88 14.03
CA ASN A 49 -6.92 -6.50 13.83
C ASN A 49 -6.92 -7.41 12.60
N LEU A 50 -5.74 -7.92 12.25
CA LEU A 50 -5.56 -8.79 11.09
C LEU A 50 -6.38 -10.10 11.17
N VAL A 51 -6.48 -10.70 12.35
CA VAL A 51 -7.20 -11.97 12.55
C VAL A 51 -8.70 -11.78 12.28
N ALA A 52 -9.33 -10.79 12.92
CA ALA A 52 -10.74 -10.48 12.70
C ALA A 52 -11.04 -10.07 11.24
N LEU A 53 -10.05 -9.51 10.54
CA LEU A 53 -10.16 -9.21 9.12
C LEU A 53 -10.12 -10.47 8.25
N LEU A 54 -9.26 -11.43 8.57
CA LEU A 54 -9.16 -12.71 7.87
C LEU A 54 -10.40 -13.57 8.09
N ASP A 55 -10.95 -13.58 9.31
CA ASP A 55 -12.19 -14.29 9.62
C ASP A 55 -13.36 -13.77 8.78
N ARG A 56 -13.56 -12.44 8.73
CA ARG A 56 -14.58 -11.82 7.86
C ARG A 56 -14.37 -12.11 6.38
N LEU A 57 -13.10 -12.20 5.95
CA LEU A 57 -12.80 -12.56 4.57
C LEU A 57 -13.19 -14.01 4.28
N ASN A 58 -12.95 -14.92 5.23
CA ASN A 58 -13.37 -16.31 5.14
C ASN A 58 -14.89 -16.44 5.09
N ASP A 59 -15.62 -15.70 5.95
CA ASP A 59 -17.09 -15.65 5.95
C ASP A 59 -17.65 -15.12 4.62
N SER A 60 -16.89 -14.27 3.94
CA SER A 60 -17.20 -13.75 2.60
C SER A 60 -16.78 -14.69 1.47
N GLN A 61 -16.48 -15.96 1.76
CA GLN A 61 -15.97 -16.96 0.82
C GLN A 61 -14.70 -16.49 0.08
N GLY A 62 -13.86 -15.72 0.76
CA GLY A 62 -12.64 -15.16 0.19
C GLY A 62 -12.87 -14.02 -0.81
N MET A 63 -14.11 -13.54 -0.99
CA MET A 63 -14.46 -12.48 -1.94
C MET A 63 -14.90 -11.21 -1.22
N ALA A 64 -14.11 -10.14 -1.27
CA ALA A 64 -14.47 -8.90 -0.58
C ALA A 64 -13.76 -7.66 -1.14
N GLN A 65 -14.10 -6.48 -0.61
CA GLN A 65 -13.48 -5.20 -0.96
C GLN A 65 -12.99 -4.41 0.25
N ILE A 66 -11.84 -3.75 0.09
CA ILE A 66 -11.36 -2.69 0.98
C ILE A 66 -11.74 -1.35 0.37
N VAL A 67 -12.51 -0.55 1.11
CA VAL A 67 -13.02 0.73 0.64
C VAL A 67 -12.35 1.87 1.39
N GLY A 68 -12.12 3.00 0.73
CA GLY A 68 -11.77 4.25 1.39
C GLY A 68 -11.15 5.29 0.48
N PRO A 69 -11.04 6.55 0.94
CA PRO A 69 -10.54 7.65 0.13
C PRO A 69 -9.06 7.48 -0.25
N HIS A 70 -8.56 8.38 -1.09
CA HIS A 70 -7.13 8.41 -1.41
C HIS A 70 -6.29 8.60 -0.14
N GLY A 71 -5.14 7.92 -0.07
CA GLY A 71 -4.21 8.06 1.04
C GLY A 71 -4.68 7.55 2.41
N SER A 72 -5.79 6.80 2.49
CA SER A 72 -6.30 6.19 3.73
C SER A 72 -5.56 4.90 4.15
N GLY A 73 -4.58 4.44 3.37
CA GLY A 73 -3.79 3.24 3.67
C GLY A 73 -4.31 1.93 3.07
N LYS A 74 -5.23 1.94 2.10
CA LYS A 74 -5.71 0.73 1.39
C LYS A 74 -4.55 -0.15 0.88
N THR A 75 -3.61 0.42 0.13
CA THR A 75 -2.46 -0.30 -0.41
C THR A 75 -1.55 -0.83 0.71
N THR A 76 -1.44 -0.13 1.84
CA THR A 76 -0.70 -0.59 3.03
C THR A 76 -1.41 -1.79 3.68
N LEU A 77 -2.74 -1.77 3.79
CA LEU A 77 -3.52 -2.90 4.28
C LEU A 77 -3.42 -4.11 3.33
N LEU A 78 -3.51 -3.88 2.02
CA LEU A 78 -3.26 -4.94 1.02
C LEU A 78 -1.86 -5.54 1.17
N ALA A 79 -0.83 -4.71 1.37
CA ALA A 79 0.54 -5.20 1.58
C ALA A 79 0.64 -6.09 2.83
N MET A 80 -0.02 -5.72 3.93
CA MET A 80 -0.10 -6.55 5.14
C MET A 80 -0.77 -7.91 4.86
N LEU A 81 -1.93 -7.91 4.19
CA LEU A 81 -2.65 -9.14 3.84
C LEU A 81 -1.83 -10.03 2.90
N MET A 82 -1.16 -9.44 1.90
CA MET A 82 -0.28 -10.17 1.00
C MET A 82 0.92 -10.78 1.74
N SER A 83 1.52 -10.08 2.70
CA SER A 83 2.58 -10.66 3.53
C SER A 83 2.08 -11.86 4.33
N HIS A 84 0.85 -11.78 4.88
CA HIS A 84 0.24 -12.91 5.56
C HIS A 84 0.02 -14.10 4.60
N TRP A 85 -0.55 -13.89 3.42
CA TRP A 85 -0.76 -14.97 2.44
C TRP A 85 0.53 -15.60 1.95
N LYS A 86 1.61 -14.82 1.78
CA LYS A 86 2.93 -15.38 1.49
C LYS A 86 3.44 -16.28 2.62
N SER A 87 3.19 -15.90 3.88
CA SER A 87 3.64 -16.70 5.03
C SER A 87 2.95 -18.06 5.15
N VAL A 88 1.77 -18.22 4.54
CA VAL A 88 1.02 -19.48 4.47
C VAL A 88 1.07 -20.12 3.07
N ASP A 89 2.09 -19.78 2.28
CA ASP A 89 2.37 -20.30 0.93
C ASP A 89 1.19 -20.21 -0.06
N ARG A 90 0.36 -19.18 0.08
CA ARG A 90 -0.75 -18.94 -0.85
C ARG A 90 -0.24 -18.16 -2.06
N LYS A 91 -0.54 -18.65 -3.26
CA LYS A 91 -0.20 -17.95 -4.52
C LYS A 91 -0.93 -16.62 -4.58
N ILE A 92 -0.19 -15.52 -4.77
CA ILE A 92 -0.77 -14.18 -4.90
C ILE A 92 -0.68 -13.74 -6.35
N ASP A 93 -1.81 -13.31 -6.90
CA ASP A 93 -1.88 -12.68 -8.22
C ASP A 93 -2.31 -11.21 -8.05
N GLN A 94 -1.31 -10.32 -8.02
CA GLN A 94 -1.49 -8.91 -7.68
C GLN A 94 -1.51 -8.04 -8.94
N HIS A 95 -2.54 -7.20 -9.05
CA HIS A 95 -2.69 -6.22 -10.12
C HIS A 95 -2.95 -4.83 -9.57
N GLN A 96 -2.39 -3.82 -10.21
CA GLN A 96 -2.73 -2.42 -9.95
C GLN A 96 -3.23 -1.81 -11.24
N ILE A 97 -4.49 -1.36 -11.25
CA ILE A 97 -5.07 -0.76 -12.44
C ILE A 97 -4.59 0.68 -12.59
N ARG A 98 -4.12 1.03 -13.79
CA ARG A 98 -3.77 2.39 -14.19
C ARG A 98 -4.48 2.73 -15.49
N LYS A 99 -4.78 4.02 -15.71
CA LYS A 99 -5.54 4.47 -16.89
C LYS A 99 -4.71 4.47 -18.18
N THR A 100 -3.39 4.48 -18.08
CA THR A 100 -2.46 4.80 -19.19
C THR A 100 -1.58 3.62 -19.58
N ASP A 101 -1.89 2.40 -19.12
CA ASP A 101 -1.07 1.22 -19.36
C ASP A 101 -1.87 -0.03 -19.72
N ASN A 102 -1.15 -1.09 -20.04
CA ASN A 102 -1.72 -2.39 -20.38
C ASN A 102 -2.11 -3.25 -19.16
N SER A 103 -2.24 -2.64 -17.96
CA SER A 103 -2.52 -3.36 -16.70
C SER A 103 -3.79 -4.19 -16.77
N THR A 104 -4.80 -3.69 -17.49
CA THR A 104 -6.08 -4.40 -17.64
C THR A 104 -5.92 -5.65 -18.50
N ALA A 105 -5.16 -5.60 -19.60
CA ALA A 105 -4.94 -6.80 -20.43
C ALA A 105 -4.11 -7.85 -19.70
N MET A 106 -3.09 -7.44 -18.93
CA MET A 106 -2.28 -8.36 -18.11
C MET A 106 -3.15 -9.04 -17.04
N LEU A 107 -4.06 -8.30 -16.41
CA LEU A 107 -5.04 -8.87 -15.48
C LEU A 107 -5.90 -9.93 -16.16
N PHE A 108 -6.47 -9.65 -17.34
CA PHE A 108 -7.30 -10.64 -18.05
C PHE A 108 -6.50 -11.85 -18.53
N ALA A 109 -5.24 -11.67 -18.95
CA ALA A 109 -4.35 -12.77 -19.32
C ALA A 109 -4.04 -13.68 -18.11
N SER A 110 -3.88 -13.11 -16.92
CA SER A 110 -3.58 -13.85 -15.69
C SER A 110 -4.71 -14.78 -15.24
N CYS A 111 -5.96 -14.47 -15.62
CA CYS A 111 -7.17 -15.25 -15.27
C CYS A 111 -7.05 -16.74 -15.60
N ALA A 112 -6.32 -17.09 -16.67
CA ALA A 112 -6.11 -18.47 -17.07
C ALA A 112 -5.40 -19.29 -15.98
N SER A 113 -4.55 -18.65 -15.17
CA SER A 113 -3.73 -19.28 -14.12
C SER A 113 -4.39 -19.36 -12.75
N TRP A 114 -5.61 -18.84 -12.60
CA TRP A 114 -6.32 -18.78 -11.32
C TRP A 114 -6.90 -20.14 -10.92
N ASN A 115 -6.76 -20.48 -9.65
CA ASN A 115 -7.26 -21.70 -9.02
C ASN A 115 -7.57 -21.47 -7.53
N ALA A 116 -8.04 -22.51 -6.82
CA ALA A 116 -8.39 -22.44 -5.41
C ALA A 116 -7.26 -21.98 -4.47
N GLY A 117 -6.00 -22.29 -4.82
CA GLY A 117 -4.82 -21.84 -4.09
C GLY A 117 -4.41 -20.38 -4.39
N THR A 118 -5.10 -19.71 -5.30
CA THR A 118 -4.78 -18.33 -5.71
C THR A 118 -5.57 -17.31 -4.90
N GLN A 119 -4.91 -16.24 -4.47
CA GLN A 119 -5.52 -15.03 -3.97
C GLN A 119 -5.28 -13.90 -4.98
N VAL A 120 -6.34 -13.50 -5.66
CA VAL A 120 -6.32 -12.37 -6.60
C VAL A 120 -6.48 -11.09 -5.80
N VAL A 121 -5.59 -10.13 -6.03
CA VAL A 121 -5.56 -8.83 -5.35
C VAL A 121 -5.52 -7.72 -6.39
N ILE A 122 -6.54 -6.86 -6.41
CA ILE A 122 -6.61 -5.77 -7.40
C ILE A 122 -6.72 -4.41 -6.70
N ASP A 123 -5.71 -3.56 -6.85
CA ASP A 123 -5.75 -2.17 -6.41
C ASP A 123 -6.34 -1.26 -7.51
N SER A 124 -7.03 -0.19 -7.11
CA SER A 124 -7.77 0.73 -7.99
C SER A 124 -8.85 0.05 -8.85
N PHE A 125 -9.59 -0.91 -8.29
CA PHE A 125 -10.60 -1.70 -9.02
C PHE A 125 -11.79 -0.85 -9.52
N ASP A 126 -12.03 0.32 -8.92
CA ASP A 126 -13.02 1.29 -9.38
C ASP A 126 -12.67 1.97 -10.73
N LEU A 127 -11.48 1.74 -11.27
CA LEU A 127 -11.11 2.20 -12.62
C LEU A 127 -11.65 1.28 -13.74
N LEU A 128 -11.99 0.04 -13.43
CA LEU A 128 -12.52 -0.91 -14.42
C LEU A 128 -13.98 -0.61 -14.77
N SER A 129 -14.42 -0.97 -15.97
CA SER A 129 -15.82 -0.87 -16.39
C SER A 129 -16.71 -1.88 -15.65
N ARG A 130 -18.03 -1.66 -15.63
CA ARG A 130 -18.98 -2.56 -14.97
C ARG A 130 -18.91 -3.99 -15.52
N CYS A 131 -18.74 -4.13 -16.84
CA CYS A 131 -18.63 -5.44 -17.50
C CYS A 131 -17.33 -6.15 -17.11
N GLN A 132 -16.20 -5.42 -17.08
CA GLN A 132 -14.92 -5.98 -16.66
C GLN A 132 -14.96 -6.49 -15.21
N ARG A 133 -15.52 -5.68 -14.29
CA ARG A 133 -15.68 -6.09 -12.89
C ARG A 133 -16.56 -7.32 -12.74
N ALA A 134 -17.68 -7.38 -13.47
CA ALA A 134 -18.59 -8.52 -13.44
C ALA A 134 -17.92 -9.79 -13.96
N GLY A 135 -17.18 -9.70 -15.07
CA GLY A 135 -16.42 -10.79 -15.65
C GLY A 135 -15.36 -11.33 -14.71
N LEU A 136 -14.50 -10.47 -14.15
CA LEU A 136 -13.43 -10.87 -13.21
C LEU A 136 -14.00 -11.56 -11.96
N ARG A 137 -15.09 -11.03 -11.40
CA ARG A 137 -15.77 -11.64 -10.27
C ARG A 137 -16.32 -13.03 -10.61
N TRP A 138 -16.92 -13.18 -11.79
CA TRP A 138 -17.42 -14.47 -12.27
C TRP A 138 -16.29 -15.47 -12.49
N PHE A 139 -15.18 -15.05 -13.12
CA PHE A 139 -13.99 -15.89 -13.30
C PHE A 139 -13.43 -16.34 -11.94
N ALA A 140 -13.28 -15.42 -10.99
CA ALA A 140 -12.77 -15.73 -9.66
C ALA A 140 -13.64 -16.78 -8.95
N LYS A 141 -14.97 -16.57 -8.97
CA LYS A 141 -15.93 -17.51 -8.40
C LYS A 141 -15.87 -18.87 -9.08
N ARG A 142 -15.84 -18.92 -10.42
CA ARG A 142 -15.78 -20.16 -11.20
C ARG A 142 -14.49 -20.95 -10.93
N ARG A 143 -13.38 -20.26 -10.67
CA ARG A 143 -12.08 -20.87 -10.36
C ARG A 143 -11.88 -21.20 -8.87
N GLY A 144 -12.82 -20.80 -8.02
CA GLY A 144 -12.75 -20.97 -6.57
C GLY A 144 -11.62 -20.19 -5.91
N CYS A 145 -11.09 -19.15 -6.54
CA CYS A 145 -9.97 -18.38 -5.99
C CYS A 145 -10.47 -17.30 -5.01
N GLY A 146 -9.57 -16.86 -4.13
CA GLY A 146 -9.81 -15.67 -3.32
C GLY A 146 -9.80 -14.41 -4.20
N PHE A 147 -10.65 -13.44 -3.88
CA PHE A 147 -10.83 -12.22 -4.66
C PHE A 147 -10.94 -10.99 -3.74
N LEU A 148 -9.84 -10.26 -3.59
CA LEU A 148 -9.79 -9.05 -2.79
C LEU A 148 -9.51 -7.84 -3.68
N VAL A 149 -10.35 -6.82 -3.57
CA VAL A 149 -10.18 -5.58 -4.34
C VAL A 149 -10.08 -4.37 -3.44
N ALA A 150 -9.35 -3.35 -3.86
CA ALA A 150 -9.36 -2.03 -3.22
C ALA A 150 -10.00 -0.99 -4.13
N SER A 151 -10.86 -0.16 -3.55
CA SER A 151 -11.59 0.87 -4.29
C SER A 151 -11.80 2.15 -3.47
N HIS A 152 -12.04 3.25 -4.18
CA HIS A 152 -12.34 4.55 -3.55
C HIS A 152 -13.75 4.60 -2.96
N ARG A 153 -14.70 3.97 -3.64
CA ARG A 153 -16.11 3.88 -3.26
C ARG A 153 -16.54 2.43 -3.24
N GLU A 154 -17.57 2.17 -2.46
CA GLU A 154 -18.16 0.85 -2.37
C GLU A 154 -18.73 0.41 -3.72
N LEU A 155 -18.44 -0.82 -4.07
CA LEU A 155 -18.87 -1.46 -5.30
C LEU A 155 -19.97 -2.47 -5.00
N ALA A 156 -21.06 -2.40 -5.76
CA ALA A 156 -22.14 -3.37 -5.62
C ALA A 156 -21.65 -4.80 -5.91
N ARG A 157 -22.29 -5.79 -5.28
CA ARG A 157 -22.07 -7.24 -5.48
C ARG A 157 -20.70 -7.77 -5.02
N ILE A 158 -19.98 -6.98 -4.22
CA ILE A 158 -18.78 -7.43 -3.48
C ILE A 158 -18.98 -6.97 -2.04
N PRO A 159 -18.90 -7.85 -1.03
CA PRO A 159 -19.09 -7.43 0.36
C PRO A 159 -17.91 -6.57 0.83
N VAL A 160 -18.20 -5.55 1.64
CA VAL A 160 -17.16 -4.69 2.22
C VAL A 160 -16.46 -5.44 3.35
N LEU A 161 -15.17 -5.70 3.17
CA LEU A 161 -14.33 -6.30 4.19
C LEU A 161 -13.96 -5.28 5.27
N TYR A 162 -13.53 -4.10 4.82
CA TYR A 162 -13.01 -3.06 5.70
C TYR A 162 -13.08 -1.69 5.06
N ARG A 163 -13.34 -0.67 5.89
CA ARG A 163 -13.34 0.74 5.49
C ARG A 163 -12.14 1.43 6.09
N THR A 164 -11.18 1.75 5.23
CA THR A 164 -10.02 2.56 5.61
C THR A 164 -10.43 4.02 5.73
N ARG A 165 -9.95 4.69 6.78
CA ARG A 165 -10.11 6.13 7.00
C ARG A 165 -8.78 6.67 7.50
N GLY A 166 -8.40 7.87 7.06
CA GLY A 166 -7.31 8.59 7.71
C GLY A 166 -7.77 9.04 9.09
N SER A 167 -6.93 8.86 10.10
CA SER A 167 -7.18 9.36 11.45
C SER A 167 -5.92 10.05 11.95
N LEU A 168 -6.09 11.10 12.75
CA LEU A 168 -4.97 11.82 13.33
C LEU A 168 -4.14 10.91 14.24
N GLN A 169 -4.80 10.03 15.02
CA GLN A 169 -4.15 9.05 15.88
C GLN A 169 -3.26 8.08 15.09
N THR A 170 -3.75 7.55 13.96
CA THR A 170 -2.96 6.69 13.08
C THR A 170 -1.78 7.47 12.49
N THR A 171 -1.99 8.71 12.06
CA THR A 171 -0.91 9.56 11.54
C THR A 171 0.17 9.79 12.59
N PHE A 172 -0.19 10.06 13.85
CA PHE A 172 0.79 10.19 14.94
C PHE A 172 1.62 8.92 15.12
N ARG A 173 0.99 7.74 15.20
CA ARG A 173 1.71 6.46 15.31
C ARG A 173 2.67 6.22 14.15
N ILE A 174 2.29 6.62 12.94
CA ILE A 174 3.17 6.54 11.77
C ILE A 174 4.37 7.49 11.93
N VAL A 175 4.13 8.75 12.32
CA VAL A 175 5.20 9.74 12.49
C VAL A 175 6.16 9.33 13.61
N GLU A 176 5.66 8.89 14.75
CA GLU A 176 6.47 8.36 15.87
C GLU A 176 7.34 7.19 15.45
N ARG A 177 6.84 6.33 14.55
CA ARG A 177 7.60 5.19 14.03
C ARG A 177 8.73 5.60 13.08
N LEU A 178 8.54 6.70 12.35
CA LEU A 178 9.48 7.20 11.34
C LEU A 178 10.54 8.12 11.94
N LEU A 179 10.19 8.91 12.94
CA LEU A 179 11.11 9.84 13.58
C LEU A 179 12.02 9.12 14.58
N PRO A 180 13.32 9.44 14.62
CA PRO A 180 14.15 9.03 15.74
C PRO A 180 13.67 9.73 17.03
N PRO A 181 13.80 9.09 18.22
CA PRO A 181 13.33 9.66 19.49
C PRO A 181 13.91 11.04 19.82
N THR A 182 15.07 11.36 19.25
CA THR A 182 15.80 12.62 19.45
C THR A 182 15.42 13.71 18.44
N CYS A 183 14.45 13.48 17.57
CA CYS A 183 14.07 14.46 16.56
C CYS A 183 13.21 15.58 17.14
N GLU A 184 13.75 16.80 17.20
CA GLU A 184 13.01 18.00 17.61
C GLU A 184 12.46 18.82 16.43
N LEU A 185 12.81 18.44 15.19
CA LEU A 185 12.46 19.20 13.98
C LEU A 185 10.98 19.17 13.65
N ILE A 186 10.24 18.13 14.05
CA ILE A 186 8.82 17.96 13.79
C ILE A 186 8.11 17.81 15.12
N ARG A 187 7.18 18.73 15.41
CA ARG A 187 6.36 18.72 16.61
C ARG A 187 5.02 18.06 16.35
N THR A 188 4.36 17.62 17.41
CA THR A 188 3.00 17.04 17.31
C THR A 188 1.98 18.01 16.72
N SER A 189 2.13 19.32 16.98
CA SER A 189 1.30 20.37 16.37
C SER A 189 1.48 20.48 14.86
N ASP A 190 2.69 20.23 14.33
CA ASP A 190 2.95 20.23 12.89
C ASP A 190 2.20 19.09 12.19
N VAL A 191 2.18 17.91 12.81
CA VAL A 191 1.45 16.73 12.32
C VAL A 191 -0.06 17.02 12.29
N ALA A 192 -0.62 17.55 13.39
CA ALA A 192 -2.03 17.88 13.47
C ALA A 192 -2.43 18.95 12.44
N GLY A 193 -1.65 20.04 12.35
CA GLY A 193 -1.91 21.11 11.40
C GLY A 193 -1.77 20.65 9.94
N CYS A 194 -0.78 19.80 9.63
CA CYS A 194 -0.65 19.24 8.29
C CYS A 194 -1.81 18.28 7.95
N PHE A 195 -2.20 17.42 8.89
CA PHE A 195 -3.29 16.48 8.69
C PHE A 195 -4.62 17.18 8.39
N GLN A 196 -4.91 18.28 9.10
CA GLN A 196 -6.09 19.10 8.86
C GLN A 196 -6.05 19.75 7.46
N ARG A 197 -4.92 20.35 7.07
CA ARG A 197 -4.74 20.97 5.73
C ARG A 197 -4.90 19.95 4.60
N CYS A 198 -4.47 18.71 4.82
CA CYS A 198 -4.54 17.62 3.84
C CYS A 198 -5.89 16.88 3.85
N ASN A 199 -6.92 17.42 4.52
CA ASN A 199 -8.25 16.82 4.59
C ASN A 199 -8.25 15.33 4.99
N SER A 200 -7.49 15.01 6.06
CA SER A 200 -7.32 13.65 6.57
C SER A 200 -6.63 12.65 5.62
N ASN A 201 -5.99 13.12 4.55
CA ASN A 201 -5.20 12.27 3.66
C ASN A 201 -3.80 12.06 4.27
N VAL A 202 -3.56 10.86 4.80
CA VAL A 202 -2.30 10.50 5.48
C VAL A 202 -1.12 10.61 4.51
N ARG A 203 -1.26 10.20 3.25
CA ARG A 203 -0.18 10.28 2.27
C ARG A 203 0.27 11.72 2.04
N GLU A 204 -0.68 12.61 1.77
CA GLU A 204 -0.38 14.03 1.56
C GLU A 204 0.17 14.68 2.83
N THR A 205 -0.28 14.22 4.01
CA THR A 205 0.28 14.67 5.29
C THR A 205 1.75 14.29 5.42
N LEU A 206 2.13 13.06 5.07
CA LEU A 206 3.53 12.62 5.09
C LEU A 206 4.40 13.39 4.08
N PHE A 207 3.85 13.73 2.91
CA PHE A 207 4.54 14.60 1.94
C PHE A 207 4.72 16.03 2.47
N GLY A 208 3.69 16.63 3.07
CA GLY A 208 3.83 17.93 3.71
C GLY A 208 4.84 17.93 4.87
N LEU A 209 4.93 16.84 5.63
CA LEU A 209 5.93 16.68 6.68
C LEU A 209 7.35 16.46 6.13
N TYR A 210 7.49 15.81 4.97
CA TYR A 210 8.76 15.74 4.26
C TYR A 210 9.29 17.13 3.94
N ASP A 211 8.45 17.98 3.34
CA ASP A 211 8.82 19.34 2.94
C ASP A 211 9.18 20.18 4.16
N LEU A 212 8.38 20.10 5.24
CA LEU A 212 8.63 20.81 6.48
C LEU A 212 9.95 20.37 7.15
N TYR A 213 10.25 19.07 7.12
CA TYR A 213 11.51 18.55 7.64
C TYR A 213 12.72 19.06 6.84
N GLU A 214 12.63 19.07 5.50
CA GLU A 214 13.70 19.62 4.65
C GLU A 214 13.90 21.13 4.86
N GLN A 215 12.81 21.88 5.04
CA GLN A 215 12.87 23.32 5.28
C GLN A 215 13.58 23.65 6.61
N ARG A 216 13.32 22.90 7.68
CA ARG A 216 13.89 23.16 9.01
C ARG A 216 15.30 22.59 9.21
N ARG A 217 15.71 21.65 8.35
CA ARG A 217 17.04 21.05 8.39
C ARG A 217 18.10 21.90 7.67
N ARG A 218 17.68 22.72 6.70
CA ARG A 218 18.52 23.68 5.99
C ARG A 218 18.81 24.89 6.86
#